data_AF-N1R1Z8-F1
#
_entry.id   AF-N1R1Z8-F1
#
_cell.length_a   1.000
_cell.length_b   1.000
_cell.length_c   1.000
_cell.angle_alpha   90.00
_cell.angle_beta   90.00
_cell.angle_gamma   90.00
#
_symmetry.space_group_name_H-M   'P 1'
#
loop_
_entity.id
_entity.type
_entity.pdbx_description
1 polymer ?
#
loop_
_entity_poly.entity_id
_entity_poly.type
_entity_poly.pdbx_seq_one_letter_code
_entity_poly.pdbx_strand_id
1 'polypeptide(L)'
;MVVSRGLPCVLLLLACCWLCEAGAGLAPALYVLGDSQADAGTNNHLVTVLRADHPHNGVDYPGCKATGRFSNGKNFVDFLGAYVCLKQLMSSLFSHQTFKLSIASRRVNL
;
A
#
# COMPACT_ATOMS: atom_id res chain seq x y z
N MET A 1 -45.29 -26.92 9.93
CA MET A 1 -44.36 -26.27 8.98
C MET A 1 -42.99 -26.92 9.15
N VAL A 2 -42.65 -27.89 8.32
CA VAL A 2 -41.34 -28.56 8.36
C VAL A 2 -40.37 -27.67 7.59
N VAL A 3 -39.59 -26.86 8.30
CA VAL A 3 -38.42 -26.22 7.69
C VAL A 3 -37.52 -27.37 7.24
N SER A 4 -37.34 -27.54 5.94
CA SER A 4 -36.50 -28.62 5.40
C SER A 4 -35.12 -28.49 6.03
N ARG A 5 -34.60 -29.59 6.61
CA ARG A 5 -33.34 -29.61 7.36
C ARG A 5 -32.12 -29.09 6.57
N GLY A 6 -32.24 -28.97 5.24
CA GLY A 6 -31.21 -28.43 4.36
C GLY A 6 -31.29 -26.93 4.07
N LEU A 7 -32.43 -26.27 4.31
CA LEU A 7 -32.60 -24.84 4.06
C LEU A 7 -31.62 -23.95 4.87
N PRO A 8 -31.34 -24.20 6.17
CA PRO A 8 -30.35 -23.40 6.88
C PRO A 8 -28.93 -23.59 6.34
N CYS A 9 -28.59 -24.79 5.84
CA CYS A 9 -27.29 -25.04 5.22
C CYS A 9 -27.14 -24.28 3.90
N VAL A 10 -28.19 -24.23 3.08
CA VAL A 10 -28.18 -23.47 1.82
C VAL A 10 -28.07 -21.98 2.09
N LEU A 11 -28.81 -21.45 3.07
CA LEU A 11 -28.71 -20.03 3.46
C LEU A 11 -27.33 -19.68 4.01
N LEU A 12 -26.71 -20.57 4.81
CA LEU A 12 -25.36 -20.39 5.33
C LEU A 12 -24.31 -20.41 4.20
N LEU A 13 -24.44 -21.32 3.23
CA LEU A 13 -23.55 -21.39 2.07
C LEU A 13 -23.68 -20.15 1.18
N LEU A 14 -24.90 -19.68 0.93
CA LEU A 14 -25.12 -18.44 0.18
C LEU A 14 -24.53 -17.24 0.91
N ALA A 15 -24.75 -17.11 2.23
CA ALA A 15 -24.14 -16.04 3.03
C ALA A 15 -22.60 -16.10 3.02
N CYS A 16 -22.02 -17.31 3.05
CA CYS A 16 -20.57 -17.52 2.92
C CYS A 16 -20.05 -17.08 1.55
N CYS A 17 -20.78 -17.38 0.47
CA CYS A 17 -20.43 -16.90 -0.88
C CYS A 17 -20.46 -15.36 -0.99
N TRP A 18 -21.41 -14.69 -0.33
CA TRP A 18 -21.46 -13.22 -0.29
C TRP A 18 -20.33 -12.58 0.55
N LEU A 19 -19.81 -13.30 1.55
CA LEU A 19 -18.68 -12.85 2.38
C LEU A 19 -17.31 -13.10 1.73
N CYS A 20 -17.23 -13.95 0.71
CA CYS A 20 -15.97 -14.36 0.09
C CYS A 20 -15.38 -13.30 -0.87
N GLU A 21 -16.14 -12.25 -1.21
CA GLU A 21 -15.71 -11.17 -2.12
C GLU A 21 -15.02 -10.01 -1.36
N ALA A 22 -14.10 -10.32 -0.44
CA ALA A 22 -13.34 -9.30 0.30
C ALA A 22 -11.84 -9.61 0.32
N GLY A 23 -11.30 -10.05 -0.81
CA GLY A 23 -9.85 -10.09 -1.07
C GLY A 23 -9.37 -8.78 -1.67
N ALA A 24 -9.70 -7.63 -1.07
CA ALA A 24 -9.14 -6.36 -1.49
C ALA A 24 -7.63 -6.41 -1.22
N GLY A 25 -6.82 -6.44 -2.28
CA GLY A 25 -5.36 -6.54 -2.19
C GLY A 25 -4.82 -5.50 -1.22
N LEU A 26 -4.24 -5.98 -0.11
CA LEU A 26 -3.57 -5.12 0.87
C LEU A 26 -2.56 -4.24 0.13
N ALA A 27 -2.72 -2.92 0.22
CA ALA A 27 -1.70 -2.00 -0.25
C ALA A 27 -0.37 -2.34 0.47
N PRO A 28 0.76 -2.40 -0.26
CA PRO A 28 2.03 -2.73 0.37
C PRO A 28 2.38 -1.71 1.44
N ALA A 29 2.49 -2.16 2.69
CA ALA A 29 2.98 -1.35 3.79
C ALA A 29 4.49 -1.53 3.93
N LEU A 30 5.22 -0.42 4.07
CA LEU A 30 6.66 -0.41 4.34
C LEU A 30 6.89 0.08 5.76
N TYR A 31 7.35 -0.80 6.64
CA TYR A 31 7.79 -0.46 7.98
C TYR A 31 9.29 -0.22 7.97
N VAL A 32 9.72 0.92 8.51
CA VAL A 32 11.10 1.39 8.42
C VAL A 32 11.57 1.66 9.83
N LEU A 33 12.62 0.95 10.23
CA LEU A 33 13.29 1.11 11.50
C LEU A 33 14.72 1.54 11.21
N GLY A 34 15.23 2.53 11.95
CA GLY A 34 16.57 3.04 11.71
C GLY A 34 16.89 4.27 12.55
N ASP A 35 17.86 5.03 12.07
CA ASP A 35 18.35 6.27 12.67
C ASP A 35 17.86 7.49 11.88
N SER A 36 18.59 8.61 11.99
CA SER A 36 18.30 9.85 11.27
C SER A 36 18.23 9.70 9.75
N GLN A 37 18.94 8.73 9.15
CA GLN A 37 18.90 8.52 7.70
C GLN A 37 17.56 7.93 7.23
N ALA A 38 16.86 7.24 8.11
CA ALA A 38 15.56 6.64 7.85
C ALA A 38 14.39 7.49 8.36
N ASP A 39 14.65 8.54 9.14
CA ASP A 39 13.59 9.36 9.71
C ASP A 39 12.84 10.19 8.66
N ALA A 40 11.52 10.20 8.77
CA ALA A 40 10.59 10.94 7.94
C ALA A 40 9.82 12.02 8.73
N GLY A 41 10.30 12.38 9.91
CA GLY A 41 9.79 13.47 10.74
C GLY A 41 9.28 13.00 12.09
N THR A 42 9.51 11.74 12.44
CA THR A 42 9.08 11.14 13.71
C THR A 42 9.68 11.88 14.89
N ASN A 43 10.95 12.29 14.78
CA ASN A 43 11.64 12.97 15.86
C ASN A 43 11.11 14.40 16.12
N ASN A 44 10.39 15.01 15.19
CA ASN A 44 9.80 16.34 15.39
C ASN A 44 8.68 16.34 16.44
N HIS A 45 8.19 15.15 16.80
CA HIS A 45 7.17 14.94 17.83
C HIS A 45 7.76 14.63 19.22
N LEU A 46 9.08 14.50 19.32
CA LEU A 46 9.79 14.21 20.58
C LEU A 46 10.42 15.49 21.15
N VAL A 47 10.56 15.54 22.48
CA VAL A 47 11.29 16.62 23.18
C VAL A 47 12.78 16.30 23.13
N THR A 48 13.40 16.54 21.98
CA THR A 48 14.82 16.30 21.72
C THR A 48 15.41 17.41 20.86
N VAL A 49 16.73 17.56 20.89
CA VAL A 49 17.49 18.41 19.96
C VAL A 49 17.70 17.76 18.60
N LEU A 50 17.56 16.43 18.53
CA LEU A 50 17.74 15.64 17.31
C LEU A 50 16.46 15.70 16.47
N ARG A 51 16.13 16.88 15.93
CA ARG A 51 14.93 17.09 15.12
C ARG A 51 15.29 17.30 13.65
N ALA A 52 14.39 16.90 12.77
CA ALA A 52 14.55 17.03 11.34
C ALA A 52 13.84 18.28 10.78
N ASP A 53 13.56 19.27 11.62
CA ASP A 53 12.87 20.52 11.32
C ASP A 53 13.79 21.76 11.31
N HIS A 54 15.10 21.56 11.16
CA HIS A 54 16.08 22.64 11.10
C HIS A 54 16.07 23.40 9.76
N PRO A 55 16.48 24.68 9.72
CA PRO A 55 16.46 25.50 8.50
C PRO A 55 17.30 24.98 7.33
N HIS A 56 18.35 24.20 7.62
CA HIS A 56 19.21 23.61 6.58
C HIS A 56 18.62 22.32 5.99
N ASN A 57 17.59 21.75 6.62
CA ASN A 57 16.90 20.58 6.10
C ASN A 57 15.90 21.05 5.04
N GLY A 58 15.98 20.50 3.83
CA GLY A 58 15.10 20.88 2.72
C GLY A 58 15.31 22.29 2.15
N VAL A 59 16.48 22.91 2.34
CA VAL A 59 16.83 24.20 1.71
C VAL A 59 16.77 24.17 0.18
N ASP A 60 17.12 23.05 -0.46
CA ASP A 60 17.04 22.87 -1.93
C ASP A 60 15.64 22.41 -2.38
N TYR A 61 14.73 22.15 -1.45
CA TYR A 61 13.36 21.73 -1.79
C TYR A 61 12.46 22.92 -2.12
N PRO A 62 11.43 22.72 -2.96
CA PRO A 62 10.47 23.77 -3.28
C PRO A 62 9.87 24.38 -2.01
N GLY A 63 10.08 25.69 -1.84
CA GLY A 63 9.61 26.44 -0.67
C GLY A 63 10.60 26.50 0.50
N CYS A 64 11.79 25.89 0.38
CA CYS A 64 12.88 25.98 1.36
C CYS A 64 12.42 25.68 2.81
N LYS A 65 11.54 24.69 2.94
CA LYS A 65 10.96 24.28 4.21
C LYS A 65 11.52 22.92 4.60
N ALA A 66 11.74 22.76 5.90
CA ALA A 66 12.12 21.48 6.46
C ALA A 66 11.10 20.40 6.10
N THR A 67 11.61 19.32 5.52
CA THR A 67 10.81 18.21 5.01
C THR A 67 10.51 17.17 6.09
N GLY A 68 11.09 17.30 7.28
CA GLY A 68 11.09 16.25 8.31
C GLY A 68 12.13 15.16 8.06
N ARG A 69 13.02 15.31 7.08
CA ARG A 69 14.16 14.40 6.88
C ARG A 69 15.45 15.08 7.33
N PHE A 70 16.42 14.32 7.84
CA PHE A 70 17.78 14.81 8.14
C PHE A 70 18.62 14.96 6.86
N SER A 71 18.05 15.57 5.84
CA SER A 71 18.68 15.77 4.55
C SER A 71 18.09 16.98 3.86
N ASN A 72 18.68 17.32 2.71
CA ASN A 72 18.15 18.38 1.86
C ASN A 72 16.92 17.96 1.03
N GLY A 73 16.18 16.93 1.47
CA GLY A 73 15.12 16.37 0.64
C GLY A 73 14.62 14.98 1.01
N LYS A 74 14.41 14.16 -0.03
CA LYS A 74 14.09 12.73 0.08
C LYS A 74 15.30 11.95 0.56
N ASN A 75 15.08 11.00 1.46
CA ASN A 75 16.11 10.06 1.90
C ASN A 75 16.01 8.73 1.11
N PHE A 76 16.92 7.79 1.39
CA PHE A 76 16.93 6.47 0.75
C PHE A 76 15.60 5.73 0.88
N VAL A 77 14.91 5.88 2.03
CA VAL A 77 13.64 5.23 2.31
C VAL A 77 12.52 5.75 1.41
N ASP A 78 12.49 7.06 1.14
CA ASP A 78 11.54 7.64 0.18
C ASP A 78 11.71 7.03 -1.22
N PHE A 79 12.95 6.79 -1.66
CA PHE A 79 13.23 6.12 -2.94
C PHE A 79 12.84 4.63 -2.92
N LEU A 80 13.12 3.94 -1.81
CA LEU A 80 12.75 2.54 -1.64
C LEU A 80 11.22 2.36 -1.65
N GLY A 81 10.49 3.22 -0.95
CA GLY A 81 9.02 3.23 -0.95
C GLY A 81 8.45 3.46 -2.35
N ALA A 82 9.02 4.39 -3.11
CA ALA A 82 8.63 4.62 -4.50
C ALA A 82 8.90 3.40 -5.39
N TYR A 83 10.04 2.74 -5.23
CA TYR A 83 10.39 1.53 -6.00
C TYR A 83 9.44 0.36 -5.69
N VAL A 84 9.17 0.11 -4.40
CA VAL A 84 8.23 -0.95 -3.96
C VAL A 84 6.82 -0.67 -4.48
N CYS A 85 6.36 0.57 -4.38
CA CYS A 85 5.06 0.99 -4.90
C CYS A 85 4.97 0.80 -6.42
N LEU A 86 5.99 1.21 -7.17
CA LEU A 86 6.02 1.05 -8.63
C LEU A 86 6.02 -0.43 -9.03
N LYS A 87 6.82 -1.28 -8.37
CA LYS A 87 6.83 -2.72 -8.63
C LYS A 87 5.46 -3.34 -8.38
N GLN A 88 4.77 -2.93 -7.32
CA GLN A 88 3.42 -3.41 -7.03
C GLN A 88 2.40 -2.92 -8.06
N LEU A 89 2.46 -1.64 -8.44
CA LEU A 89 1.61 -1.07 -9.48
C LEU A 89 1.78 -1.84 -10.78
N MET A 90 3.02 -2.08 -11.21
CA MET A 90 3.29 -2.87 -12.42
C MET A 90 2.74 -4.30 -12.29
N SER A 91 2.97 -4.97 -11.17
CA SER A 91 2.43 -6.32 -10.91
C SER A 91 0.90 -6.36 -10.99
N SER A 92 0.22 -5.37 -10.38
CA SER A 92 -1.23 -5.24 -10.42
C SER A 92 -1.75 -4.96 -11.83
N LEU A 93 -1.10 -4.04 -12.56
CA LEU A 93 -1.45 -3.72 -13.96
C LEU A 93 -1.30 -4.94 -14.88
N PHE A 94 -0.21 -5.70 -14.76
CA PHE A 94 0.01 -6.92 -15.55
C PHE A 94 -0.95 -8.06 -15.17
N SER A 95 -1.29 -8.21 -13.88
CA SER A 95 -2.31 -9.16 -13.44
C SER A 95 -3.68 -8.84 -14.06
N HIS A 96 -4.07 -7.56 -14.05
CA HIS A 96 -5.36 -7.14 -14.60
C HIS A 96 -5.44 -7.26 -16.13
N GLN A 97 -4.32 -7.06 -16.85
CA GLN A 97 -4.24 -7.27 -18.30
C GLN A 97 -4.23 -8.75 -18.68
N THR A 98 -3.47 -9.60 -17.98
CA THR A 98 -3.46 -11.05 -18.24
C THR A 98 -4.82 -11.68 -18.00
N PHE A 99 -5.58 -11.23 -17.01
CA PHE A 99 -6.96 -11.67 -16.80
C PHE A 99 -7.89 -11.30 -17.97
N LYS A 100 -7.81 -10.06 -18.48
CA LYS A 100 -8.60 -9.62 -19.65
C LYS A 100 -8.24 -10.38 -20.93
N LEU A 101 -6.95 -10.63 -21.17
CA LEU A 101 -6.48 -11.44 -22.30
C LEU A 101 -6.88 -12.92 -22.19
N SER A 102 -6.86 -13.49 -20.99
CA SER A 102 -7.32 -14.86 -20.74
C SER A 102 -8.82 -15.03 -20.97
N ILE A 103 -9.64 -14.06 -20.55
CA ILE A 103 -11.10 -14.05 -20.80
C ILE A 103 -11.39 -13.82 -22.29
N ALA A 104 -10.69 -12.88 -22.94
CA ALA A 104 -10.85 -12.63 -24.37
C ALA A 104 -10.50 -13.88 -25.20
N SER A 105 -9.39 -14.56 -24.89
CA SER A 105 -8.95 -15.79 -25.56
C SER A 105 -9.89 -16.98 -25.35
N ARG A 106 -10.55 -17.09 -24.19
CA ARG A 106 -11.60 -18.09 -23.94
C ARG A 106 -12.91 -17.82 -24.69
N ARG A 107 -13.21 -16.57 -25.05
CA ARG A 107 -14.43 -16.24 -25.82
C ARG A 107 -14.30 -16.49 -27.32
N VAL A 108 -13.08 -16.59 -27.88
CA VAL A 108 -12.88 -16.83 -29.33
C VAL A 108 -12.78 -18.32 -29.69
N ASN A 109 -12.79 -19.21 -28.70
CA ASN A 109 -12.70 -20.67 -28.88
C ASN A 109 -14.04 -21.41 -28.59
N LEU A 110 -15.19 -20.73 -28.77
CA LEU A 110 -16.53 -21.34 -28.76
C LEU A 110 -17.21 -21.09 -30.10
#